data_AF-A0A428PVH6-F1
#
_entry.id   AF-A0A428PVH6-F1
#
_cell.length_a   1.000
_cell.length_b   1.000
_cell.length_c   1.000
_cell.angle_alpha   90.00
_cell.angle_beta   90.00
_cell.angle_gamma   90.00
#
_symmetry.space_group_name_H-M   'P 1'
#
loop_
_entity.id
_entity.type
_entity.pdbx_description
1 polymer ?
#
loop_
_entity_poly.entity_id
_entity_poly.type
_entity_poly.pdbx_seq_one_letter_code
_entity_poly.pdbx_strand_id
1 'polypeptide(L)'
;MIVSYRATQCNHPRVEALTRYGAAMKVFRTSLNDANQSILQKIFTVINIALCQQWINLTRQETSTHREILAHLLQTAVVSKKLGEIRPEFINGLCQIITWESMVNPRVKLGPWFWEALRSCSHLRPYARRQEDLPSSEVGVHAVASLYLREPERYLDQLKDIYSLIQKDQLKIRRVIEQWTKATDIDTMLRVSSQFGYRFGYGLMLSLGPRINRCLRRFDKDPALVLESYEFCDQAIVLGRQCLGVRPFGAGFVPTYLKSVWASTPDEYRYPELQTLMEEFEKDFQGVGYVEQAEWIRTQFDTMEGGL
;
A
#
# COMPACT_ATOMS: atom_id res chain seq x y z
N MET A 1 14.12 -16.64 -1.64
CA MET A 1 12.93 -16.48 -2.50
C MET A 1 12.39 -17.82 -3.01
N ILE A 2 13.02 -18.51 -3.96
CA ILE A 2 12.49 -19.75 -4.56
C ILE A 2 12.21 -20.84 -3.51
N VAL A 3 13.14 -21.07 -2.58
CA VAL A 3 12.95 -22.09 -1.52
C VAL A 3 11.85 -21.71 -0.54
N SER A 4 11.74 -20.41 -0.20
CA SER A 4 10.67 -19.87 0.64
C SER A 4 9.30 -20.09 -0.01
N TYR A 5 9.18 -19.73 -1.30
CA TYR A 5 7.96 -19.94 -2.08
C TYR A 5 7.58 -21.43 -2.16
N ARG A 6 8.54 -22.31 -2.48
CA ARG A 6 8.29 -23.77 -2.56
C ARG A 6 7.90 -24.38 -1.22
N ALA A 7 8.45 -23.92 -0.10
CA ALA A 7 8.08 -24.42 1.21
C ALA A 7 6.61 -24.12 1.54
N THR A 8 6.08 -22.96 1.13
CA THR A 8 4.70 -22.56 1.39
C THR A 8 3.73 -23.12 0.34
N GLN A 9 4.08 -23.10 -0.94
CA GLN A 9 3.18 -23.48 -2.05
C GLN A 9 3.27 -24.96 -2.46
N CYS A 10 4.35 -25.66 -2.07
CA CYS A 10 4.58 -27.05 -2.48
C CYS A 10 4.78 -28.00 -1.30
N ASN A 11 4.45 -27.60 -0.06
CA ASN A 11 4.66 -28.39 1.17
C ASN A 11 6.10 -28.93 1.31
N HIS A 12 7.11 -28.23 0.78
CA HIS A 12 8.53 -28.58 0.91
C HIS A 12 9.02 -28.37 2.36
N PRO A 13 10.16 -28.96 2.81
CA PRO A 13 10.58 -28.90 4.20
C PRO A 13 10.81 -27.44 4.65
N ARG A 14 9.89 -26.96 5.48
CA ARG A 14 9.90 -25.62 6.07
C ARG A 14 11.19 -25.31 6.84
N VAL A 15 11.84 -26.35 7.37
CA VAL A 15 13.13 -26.27 8.07
C VAL A 15 14.22 -25.71 7.14
N GLU A 16 14.27 -26.13 5.88
CA GLU A 16 15.28 -25.64 4.93
C GLU A 16 15.05 -24.17 4.59
N ALA A 17 13.80 -23.78 4.35
CA ALA A 17 13.44 -22.38 4.09
C ALA A 17 13.77 -21.48 5.28
N LEU A 18 13.46 -21.90 6.50
CA LEU A 18 13.79 -21.18 7.74
C LEU A 18 15.31 -21.07 7.93
N THR A 19 16.05 -22.16 7.67
CA THR A 19 17.53 -22.18 7.79
C THR A 19 18.16 -21.21 6.81
N ARG A 20 17.75 -21.25 5.53
CA ARG A 20 18.22 -20.33 4.49
C ARG A 20 17.83 -18.89 4.80
N TYR A 21 16.62 -18.65 5.34
CA TYR A 21 16.20 -17.32 5.77
C TYR A 21 17.03 -16.79 6.93
N GLY A 22 17.32 -17.60 7.95
CA GLY A 22 18.21 -17.24 9.05
C GLY A 22 19.62 -16.90 8.58
N ALA A 23 20.18 -17.70 7.65
CA ALA A 23 21.46 -17.41 7.02
C ALA A 23 21.43 -16.10 6.22
N ALA A 24 20.37 -15.88 5.44
CA ALA A 24 20.17 -14.64 4.68
C ALA A 24 20.05 -13.41 5.60
N MET A 25 19.34 -13.52 6.73
CA MET A 25 19.24 -12.45 7.73
C MET A 25 20.59 -12.11 8.35
N LYS A 26 21.45 -13.10 8.59
CA LYS A 26 22.81 -12.86 9.10
C LYS A 26 23.65 -12.09 8.09
N VAL A 27 23.63 -12.52 6.82
CA VAL A 27 24.35 -11.83 5.73
C VAL A 27 23.79 -10.42 5.48
N PHE A 28 22.46 -10.27 5.53
CA PHE A 28 21.77 -8.99 5.39
C PHE A 28 22.24 -7.95 6.41
N ARG A 29 22.38 -8.32 7.69
CA ARG A 29 22.90 -7.42 8.73
C ARG A 29 24.32 -6.94 8.41
N THR A 30 25.19 -7.84 7.94
CA THR A 30 26.55 -7.46 7.53
C THR A 30 26.53 -6.54 6.31
N SER A 31 25.69 -6.86 5.32
CA SER A 31 25.50 -6.10 4.07
C SER A 31 24.98 -4.67 4.30
N LEU A 32 24.01 -4.49 5.20
CA LEU A 32 23.50 -3.15 5.55
C LEU A 32 24.60 -2.26 6.13
N ASN A 33 25.48 -2.83 6.94
CA ASN A 33 26.57 -2.11 7.61
C ASN A 33 27.83 -1.95 6.74
N ASP A 34 27.91 -2.63 5.60
CA ASP A 34 29.04 -2.53 4.70
C ASP A 34 29.04 -1.18 3.96
N ALA A 35 30.06 -0.37 4.19
CA ALA A 35 30.22 0.94 3.55
C ALA A 35 30.49 0.85 2.04
N ASN A 36 30.99 -0.29 1.56
CA ASN A 36 31.31 -0.51 0.15
C ASN A 36 30.09 -0.93 -0.69
N GLN A 37 28.98 -1.29 -0.05
CA GLN A 37 27.76 -1.65 -0.77
C GLN A 37 26.96 -0.42 -1.20
N SER A 38 26.53 -0.42 -2.46
CA SER A 38 25.64 0.63 -3.00
C SER A 38 24.31 0.67 -2.26
N ILE A 39 23.68 1.84 -2.24
CA ILE A 39 22.38 2.02 -1.58
C ILE A 39 21.32 1.19 -2.31
N LEU A 40 21.40 1.08 -3.63
CA LEU A 40 20.50 0.26 -4.43
C LEU A 40 20.56 -1.22 -4.00
N GLN A 41 21.75 -1.78 -3.80
CA GLN A 41 21.91 -3.17 -3.35
C GLN A 41 21.32 -3.37 -1.95
N LYS A 42 21.53 -2.41 -1.03
CA LYS A 42 20.94 -2.46 0.31
C LYS A 42 19.41 -2.48 0.23
N ILE A 43 18.81 -1.58 -0.55
CA ILE A 43 17.35 -1.52 -0.78
C ILE A 43 16.83 -2.85 -1.32
N PHE A 44 17.45 -3.41 -2.37
CA PHE A 44 17.01 -4.69 -2.91
C PHE A 44 17.13 -5.82 -1.90
N THR A 45 18.16 -5.81 -1.07
CA THR A 45 18.31 -6.84 -0.04
C THR A 45 17.19 -6.74 0.99
N VAL A 46 16.85 -5.53 1.46
CA VAL A 46 15.70 -5.31 2.37
C VAL A 46 14.41 -5.80 1.73
N ILE A 47 14.11 -5.44 0.48
CA ILE A 47 12.89 -5.86 -0.22
C ILE A 47 12.81 -7.38 -0.31
N ASN A 48 13.91 -8.04 -0.70
CA ASN A 48 13.96 -9.50 -0.83
C ASN A 48 13.74 -10.21 0.50
N ILE A 49 14.34 -9.70 1.57
CA ILE A 49 14.13 -10.22 2.93
C ILE A 49 12.68 -10.01 3.36
N ALA A 50 12.12 -8.83 3.17
CA ALA A 50 10.73 -8.52 3.51
C ALA A 50 9.73 -9.43 2.77
N LEU A 51 9.95 -9.69 1.48
CA LEU A 51 9.14 -10.63 0.69
C LEU A 51 9.30 -12.07 1.19
N CYS A 52 10.53 -12.50 1.49
CA CYS A 52 10.76 -13.83 2.04
C CYS A 52 10.11 -14.00 3.42
N GLN A 53 10.06 -12.94 4.23
CA GLN A 53 9.38 -12.95 5.52
C GLN A 53 7.89 -13.22 5.36
N GLN A 54 7.23 -12.68 4.33
CA GLN A 54 5.80 -12.92 4.09
C GLN A 54 5.46 -14.40 3.84
N TRP A 55 6.39 -15.20 3.31
CA TRP A 55 6.16 -16.64 3.07
C TRP A 55 6.57 -17.53 4.24
N ILE A 56 7.50 -17.09 5.08
CA ILE A 56 8.15 -17.94 6.09
C ILE A 56 7.65 -17.63 7.51
N ASN A 57 7.32 -16.36 7.77
CA ASN A 57 6.97 -15.88 9.09
C ASN A 57 5.47 -16.08 9.35
N LEU A 58 5.12 -17.19 10.01
CA LEU A 58 3.76 -17.43 10.51
C LEU A 58 3.50 -16.75 11.86
N THR A 59 4.54 -16.19 12.50
CA THR A 59 4.34 -15.37 13.68
C THR A 59 3.99 -13.97 13.20
N ARG A 60 2.80 -13.52 13.60
CA ARG A 60 2.07 -12.30 13.25
C ARG A 60 2.81 -10.97 13.56
N GLN A 61 4.14 -10.97 13.63
CA GLN A 61 4.97 -9.83 14.04
C GLN A 61 5.51 -9.02 12.87
N GLU A 62 5.54 -7.70 13.11
CA GLU A 62 5.53 -6.59 12.17
C GLU A 62 6.52 -6.63 11.00
N THR A 63 5.98 -6.26 9.83
CA THR A 63 6.76 -5.84 8.64
C THR A 63 7.15 -4.36 8.66
N SER A 64 6.74 -3.60 9.70
CA SER A 64 7.00 -2.15 9.82
C SER A 64 8.50 -1.84 9.85
N THR A 65 9.29 -2.67 10.53
CA THR A 65 10.77 -2.52 10.62
C THR A 65 11.46 -2.46 9.25
N HIS A 66 11.03 -3.28 8.27
CA HIS A 66 11.62 -3.24 6.93
C HIS A 66 11.28 -1.95 6.19
N ARG A 67 10.05 -1.45 6.34
CA ARG A 67 9.61 -0.20 5.71
C ARG A 67 10.28 1.03 6.34
N GLU A 68 10.55 0.99 7.64
CA GLU A 68 11.41 1.98 8.32
C GLU A 68 12.83 1.99 7.74
N ILE A 69 13.45 0.81 7.55
CA ILE A 69 14.79 0.70 6.94
C ILE A 69 14.78 1.26 5.51
N LEU A 70 13.74 0.96 4.70
CA LEU A 70 13.62 1.51 3.35
C LEU A 70 13.50 3.03 3.35
N ALA A 71 12.75 3.61 4.28
CA ALA A 71 12.66 5.06 4.44
C ALA A 71 14.04 5.67 4.77
N HIS A 72 14.78 5.05 5.70
CA HIS A 72 16.12 5.49 6.07
C HIS A 72 17.13 5.38 4.91
N LEU A 73 17.10 4.29 4.15
CA LEU A 73 17.98 4.11 2.99
C LEU A 73 17.69 5.13 1.89
N LEU A 74 16.41 5.40 1.59
CA LEU A 74 16.05 6.41 0.59
C LEU A 74 16.44 7.82 1.06
N GLN A 75 16.22 8.15 2.33
CA GLN A 75 16.69 9.41 2.92
C GLN A 75 18.23 9.53 2.79
N THR A 76 18.96 8.46 3.11
CA THR A 76 20.43 8.42 2.99
C THR A 76 20.88 8.63 1.54
N ALA A 77 20.16 8.05 0.57
CA ALA A 77 20.44 8.25 -0.86
C ALA A 77 20.33 9.73 -1.24
N VAL A 78 19.29 10.41 -0.78
CA VAL A 78 19.08 11.84 -1.06
C VAL A 78 20.16 12.68 -0.39
N VAL A 79 20.32 12.54 0.93
CA VAL A 79 21.27 13.35 1.72
C VAL A 79 22.72 13.16 1.24
N SER A 80 23.08 11.93 0.86
CA SER A 80 24.42 11.62 0.35
C SER A 80 24.60 11.89 -1.15
N LYS A 81 23.61 12.48 -1.83
CA LYS A 81 23.60 12.73 -3.29
C LYS A 81 23.83 11.46 -4.14
N LYS A 82 23.36 10.32 -3.63
CA LYS A 82 23.44 8.98 -4.23
C LYS A 82 22.11 8.52 -4.81
N LEU A 83 21.12 9.40 -4.94
CA LEU A 83 19.83 9.07 -5.52
C LEU A 83 19.96 8.51 -6.96
N GLY A 84 20.97 8.96 -7.72
CA GLY A 84 21.28 8.45 -9.05
C GLY A 84 21.71 6.98 -9.09
N GLU A 85 22.03 6.35 -7.95
CA GLU A 85 22.24 4.89 -7.88
C GLU A 85 20.92 4.11 -8.04
N ILE A 86 19.77 4.76 -7.82
CA ILE A 86 18.46 4.12 -7.82
C ILE A 86 17.72 4.52 -9.10
N ARG A 87 17.21 3.53 -9.85
CA ARG A 87 16.40 3.84 -11.04
C ARG A 87 15.11 4.57 -10.65
N PRO A 88 14.70 5.62 -11.38
CA PRO A 88 13.53 6.42 -11.02
C PRO A 88 12.23 5.61 -10.86
N GLU A 89 12.05 4.49 -11.58
CA GLU A 89 10.86 3.63 -11.46
C GLU A 89 10.75 2.99 -10.06
N PHE A 90 11.90 2.65 -9.47
CA PHE A 90 11.93 2.13 -8.10
C PHE A 90 11.72 3.23 -7.07
N ILE A 91 12.19 4.45 -7.33
CA ILE A 91 11.98 5.58 -6.42
C ILE A 91 10.49 5.83 -6.21
N ASN A 92 9.69 5.83 -7.28
CA ASN A 92 8.25 6.03 -7.17
C ASN A 92 7.58 4.92 -6.32
N GLY A 93 7.94 3.66 -6.56
CA GLY A 93 7.45 2.53 -5.77
C GLY A 93 7.86 2.60 -4.29
N LEU A 94 9.10 2.98 -4.01
CA LEU A 94 9.59 3.20 -2.64
C LEU A 94 8.83 4.34 -1.96
N CYS A 95 8.60 5.45 -2.65
CA CYS A 95 7.83 6.58 -2.11
C CYS A 95 6.41 6.14 -1.74
N GLN A 96 5.75 5.31 -2.57
CA GLN A 96 4.43 4.76 -2.25
C GLN A 96 4.46 3.88 -0.98
N ILE A 97 5.44 2.98 -0.86
CA ILE A 97 5.60 2.09 0.31
C ILE A 97 5.82 2.91 1.59
N ILE A 98 6.71 3.90 1.53
CA ILE A 98 7.05 4.77 2.66
C ILE A 98 5.85 5.65 3.04
N THR A 99 5.09 6.13 2.05
CA THR A 99 3.87 6.90 2.27
C THR A 99 2.85 6.10 3.07
N TRP A 100 2.58 4.86 2.67
CA TRP A 100 1.68 3.98 3.41
C TRP A 100 2.15 3.68 4.82
N GLU A 101 3.44 3.43 5.00
CA GLU A 101 4.02 3.22 6.33
C GLU A 101 3.84 4.46 7.21
N SER A 102 4.08 5.67 6.66
CA SER A 102 3.93 6.93 7.39
C SER A 102 2.49 7.19 7.88
N MET A 103 1.47 6.55 7.28
CA MET A 103 0.09 6.73 7.71
C MET A 103 -0.26 5.95 8.99
N VAL A 104 0.49 4.89 9.31
CA VAL A 104 0.19 3.99 10.44
C VAL A 104 1.34 3.86 11.43
N ASN A 105 2.55 4.30 11.06
CA ASN A 105 3.74 4.26 11.90
C ASN A 105 4.28 5.68 12.14
N PRO A 106 4.19 6.21 13.38
CA PRO A 106 4.63 7.58 13.68
C PRO A 106 6.15 7.76 13.58
N ARG A 107 6.94 6.68 13.58
CA ARG A 107 8.40 6.72 13.44
C ARG A 107 8.84 7.11 12.04
N VAL A 108 8.02 6.81 11.02
CA VAL A 108 8.29 7.22 9.65
C VAL A 108 7.78 8.64 9.44
N LYS A 109 8.69 9.61 9.35
CA LYS A 109 8.38 11.03 9.11
C LYS A 109 8.80 11.44 7.71
N LEU A 110 7.84 11.89 6.91
CA LEU A 110 8.11 12.45 5.60
C LEU A 110 8.73 13.85 5.78
N GLY A 111 9.85 14.11 5.11
CA GLY A 111 10.59 15.37 5.20
C GLY A 111 11.03 15.89 3.83
N PRO A 112 11.87 16.94 3.78
CA PRO A 112 12.35 17.52 2.52
C PRO A 112 12.96 16.49 1.55
N TRP A 113 13.66 15.49 2.10
CA TRP A 113 14.27 14.39 1.36
C TRP A 113 13.24 13.58 0.54
N PHE A 114 12.03 13.39 1.08
CA PHE A 114 10.98 12.61 0.43
C PHE A 114 10.48 13.32 -0.81
N TRP A 115 10.25 14.64 -0.70
CA TRP A 115 9.81 15.46 -1.82
C TRP A 115 10.87 15.58 -2.91
N GLU A 116 12.15 15.59 -2.54
CA GLU A 116 13.25 15.52 -3.51
C GLU A 116 13.28 14.19 -4.26
N ALA A 117 13.15 13.07 -3.54
CA ALA A 117 13.03 11.75 -4.17
C ALA A 117 11.84 11.69 -5.13
N LEU A 118 10.66 12.16 -4.70
CA LEU A 118 9.46 12.12 -5.53
C LEU A 118 9.60 13.00 -6.79
N ARG A 119 10.23 14.18 -6.69
CA ARG A 119 10.48 15.04 -7.86
C ARG A 119 11.34 14.33 -8.92
N SER A 120 12.32 13.53 -8.49
CA SER A 120 13.22 12.79 -9.39
C SER A 120 12.49 11.77 -10.28
N CYS A 121 11.31 11.30 -9.87
CA CYS A 121 10.51 10.32 -10.61
C CYS A 121 9.16 10.85 -11.13
N SER A 122 8.91 12.15 -11.03
CA SER A 122 7.61 12.77 -11.36
C SER A 122 7.15 12.58 -12.82
N HIS A 123 8.07 12.27 -13.74
CA HIS A 123 7.83 12.02 -15.15
C HIS A 123 7.39 10.58 -15.47
N LEU A 124 7.44 9.65 -14.50
CA LEU A 124 7.23 8.21 -14.72
C LEU A 124 5.80 7.73 -14.53
N ARG A 125 4.80 8.61 -14.61
CA ARG A 125 3.39 8.20 -14.49
C ARG A 125 3.06 7.13 -15.55
N PRO A 126 2.36 6.03 -15.20
CA PRO A 126 1.95 5.03 -16.19
C PRO A 126 1.17 5.70 -17.32
N TYR A 127 1.42 5.30 -18.56
CA TYR A 127 0.77 5.90 -19.74
C TYR A 127 -0.76 5.91 -19.61
N ALA A 128 -1.36 4.84 -19.10
CA ALA A 128 -2.79 4.77 -18.79
C ALA A 128 -3.24 5.91 -17.86
N ARG A 129 -2.52 6.17 -16.76
CA ARG A 129 -2.82 7.29 -15.86
C ARG A 129 -2.50 8.68 -16.45
N ARG A 130 -1.84 8.78 -17.59
CA ARG A 130 -1.65 10.06 -18.29
C ARG A 130 -2.82 10.39 -19.21
N GLN A 131 -3.52 9.38 -19.71
CA GLN A 131 -4.70 9.59 -20.54
C GLN A 131 -5.86 10.17 -19.71
N GLU A 132 -5.96 9.74 -18.46
CA GLU A 132 -6.99 10.20 -17.53
C GLU A 132 -6.38 11.09 -16.46
N ASP A 133 -6.96 12.27 -16.24
CA ASP A 133 -6.57 13.16 -15.14
C ASP A 133 -7.08 12.60 -13.80
N LEU A 134 -6.23 11.83 -13.11
CA LEU A 134 -6.49 11.14 -11.84
C LEU A 134 -5.51 11.59 -10.73
N PRO A 135 -5.52 12.89 -10.35
CA PRO A 135 -4.58 13.46 -9.39
C PRO A 135 -4.63 12.81 -8.01
N SER A 136 -5.78 12.29 -7.56
CA SER A 136 -5.87 11.61 -6.25
C SER A 136 -5.08 10.31 -6.18
N SER A 137 -4.67 9.73 -7.31
CA SER A 137 -3.83 8.53 -7.37
C SER A 137 -2.32 8.82 -7.28
N GLU A 138 -1.93 10.09 -7.20
CA GLU A 138 -0.53 10.51 -7.13
C GLU A 138 0.03 10.27 -5.72
N VAL A 139 1.25 9.71 -5.67
CA VAL A 139 1.96 9.44 -4.40
C VAL A 139 2.07 10.70 -3.54
N GLY A 140 2.23 11.86 -4.18
CA GLY A 140 2.31 13.16 -3.49
C GLY A 140 1.04 13.51 -2.73
N VAL A 141 -0.14 13.25 -3.30
CA VAL A 141 -1.43 13.50 -2.61
C VAL A 141 -1.56 12.60 -1.40
N HIS A 142 -1.18 11.33 -1.53
CA HIS A 142 -1.18 10.39 -0.41
C HIS A 142 -0.20 10.78 0.70
N ALA A 143 0.99 11.27 0.34
CA ALA A 143 2.01 11.72 1.27
C ALA A 143 1.57 12.99 2.02
N VAL A 144 0.93 13.93 1.34
CA VAL A 144 0.35 15.11 1.99
C VAL A 144 -0.78 14.71 2.93
N ALA A 145 -1.68 13.83 2.48
CA ALA A 145 -2.78 13.34 3.32
C ALA A 145 -2.27 12.61 4.57
N SER A 146 -1.17 11.86 4.48
CA SER A 146 -0.57 11.18 5.65
C SER A 146 -0.04 12.15 6.69
N LEU A 147 0.39 13.35 6.29
CA LEU A 147 0.77 14.42 7.20
C LEU A 147 -0.45 15.08 7.84
N TYR A 148 -1.48 15.38 7.04
CA TYR A 148 -2.70 16.04 7.52
C TYR A 148 -3.51 15.18 8.48
N LEU A 149 -3.59 13.87 8.23
CA LEU A 149 -4.29 12.91 9.11
C LEU A 149 -3.68 12.82 10.53
N ARG A 150 -2.46 13.34 10.75
CA ARG A 150 -1.83 13.39 12.09
C ARG A 150 -2.28 14.60 12.91
N GLU A 151 -2.71 15.67 12.26
CA GLU A 151 -3.19 16.92 12.89
C GLU A 151 -4.53 17.33 12.23
N PRO A 152 -5.56 16.47 12.29
CA PRO A 152 -6.75 16.65 11.43
C PRO A 152 -7.55 17.92 11.73
N GLU A 153 -7.55 18.39 12.99
CA GLU A 153 -8.17 19.67 13.37
C GLU A 153 -7.56 20.87 12.64
N ARG A 154 -6.22 20.86 12.50
CA ARG A 154 -5.47 21.92 11.85
C ARG A 154 -5.66 21.90 10.33
N TYR A 155 -5.85 20.72 9.76
CA TYR A 155 -5.87 20.50 8.31
C TYR A 155 -7.24 20.05 7.79
N LEU A 156 -8.32 20.38 8.51
CA LEU A 156 -9.66 19.87 8.21
C LEU A 156 -10.13 20.23 6.79
N ASP A 157 -9.94 21.49 6.38
CA ASP A 157 -10.36 21.94 5.04
C ASP A 157 -9.53 21.26 3.94
N GLN A 158 -8.22 21.10 4.15
CA GLN A 158 -7.36 20.41 3.19
C GLN A 158 -7.70 18.91 3.09
N LEU A 159 -8.13 18.29 4.20
CA LEU A 159 -8.64 16.92 4.19
C LEU A 159 -9.94 16.83 3.40
N LYS A 160 -10.86 17.80 3.54
CA LYS A 160 -12.08 17.88 2.72
C LYS A 160 -11.76 18.04 1.23
N ASP A 161 -10.79 18.89 0.88
CA ASP A 161 -10.36 19.07 -0.52
C ASP A 161 -9.82 17.76 -1.13
N ILE A 162 -8.95 17.06 -0.40
CA ILE A 162 -8.42 15.75 -0.85
C ILE A 162 -9.55 14.73 -0.94
N TYR A 163 -10.49 14.75 0.01
CA TYR A 163 -11.63 13.84 0.00
C TYR A 163 -12.53 14.05 -1.22
N SER A 164 -12.91 15.30 -1.53
CA SER A 164 -13.68 15.63 -2.72
C SER A 164 -12.94 15.27 -4.02
N LEU A 165 -11.61 15.41 -4.04
CA LEU A 165 -10.79 14.96 -5.16
C LEU A 165 -10.87 13.44 -5.36
N ILE A 166 -10.77 12.66 -4.28
CA ILE A 166 -10.92 11.20 -4.30
C ILE A 166 -12.30 10.83 -4.83
N GLN A 167 -13.37 11.43 -4.31
CA GLN A 167 -14.73 11.13 -4.77
C GLN A 167 -14.89 11.36 -6.27
N LYS A 168 -14.40 12.50 -6.79
CA LYS A 168 -14.44 12.83 -8.22
C LYS A 168 -13.69 11.82 -9.07
N ASP A 169 -12.47 11.47 -8.68
CA ASP A 169 -11.62 10.56 -9.44
C ASP A 169 -12.10 9.11 -9.36
N GLN A 170 -12.73 8.69 -8.27
CA GLN A 170 -13.37 7.38 -8.16
C GLN A 170 -14.47 7.20 -9.19
N LEU A 171 -15.30 8.22 -9.42
CA LEU A 171 -16.32 8.17 -10.48
C LEU A 171 -15.70 7.90 -11.86
N LYS A 172 -14.60 8.58 -12.17
CA LYS A 172 -13.87 8.42 -13.44
C LYS A 172 -13.26 7.03 -13.56
N ILE A 173 -12.49 6.61 -12.55
CA ILE A 173 -11.70 5.37 -12.62
C ILE A 173 -12.60 4.13 -12.71
N ARG A 174 -13.79 4.15 -12.08
CA ARG A 174 -14.79 3.08 -12.21
C ARG A 174 -15.23 2.91 -13.67
N ARG A 175 -15.62 4.01 -14.33
CA ARG A 175 -16.04 4.02 -15.74
C ARG A 175 -14.93 3.49 -16.64
N VAL A 176 -13.69 3.92 -16.38
CA VAL A 176 -12.52 3.49 -17.14
C VAL A 176 -12.27 1.99 -16.95
N ILE A 177 -12.28 1.47 -15.71
CA ILE A 177 -12.10 0.03 -15.45
C ILE A 177 -13.18 -0.79 -16.18
N GLU A 178 -14.44 -0.36 -16.16
CA GLU A 178 -15.53 -1.04 -16.87
C GLU A 178 -15.34 -1.05 -18.39
N GLN A 179 -14.94 0.08 -18.97
CA GLN A 179 -14.66 0.20 -20.40
C GLN A 179 -13.50 -0.73 -20.82
N TRP A 180 -12.38 -0.68 -20.09
CA TRP A 180 -11.21 -1.51 -20.37
C TRP A 180 -11.46 -3.00 -20.12
N THR A 181 -12.42 -3.35 -19.26
CA THR A 181 -12.83 -4.75 -19.05
C THR A 181 -13.61 -5.27 -20.26
N LYS A 182 -14.37 -4.43 -20.96
CA LYS A 182 -15.18 -4.79 -22.14
C LYS A 182 -14.44 -4.68 -23.47
N ALA A 183 -13.27 -4.02 -23.50
CA ALA A 183 -12.52 -3.78 -24.73
C ALA A 183 -11.92 -5.07 -25.32
N THR A 184 -12.44 -5.50 -26.48
CA THR A 184 -11.95 -6.68 -27.24
C THR A 184 -10.90 -6.33 -28.27
N ASP A 185 -10.90 -5.10 -28.77
CA ASP A 185 -10.19 -4.71 -30.00
C ASP A 185 -8.79 -4.13 -29.76
N ILE A 186 -8.32 -4.17 -28.51
CA ILE A 186 -7.02 -3.63 -28.09
C ILE A 186 -6.02 -4.77 -27.89
N ASP A 187 -4.75 -4.50 -28.19
CA ASP A 187 -3.64 -5.39 -27.86
C ASP A 187 -3.76 -5.93 -26.42
N THR A 188 -3.59 -7.24 -26.27
CA THR A 188 -3.85 -7.93 -25.01
C THR A 188 -2.89 -7.48 -23.90
N MET A 189 -1.62 -7.21 -24.22
CA MET A 189 -0.63 -6.78 -23.24
C MET A 189 -0.89 -5.33 -22.79
N LEU A 190 -1.24 -4.45 -23.71
CA LEU A 190 -1.66 -3.08 -23.41
C LEU A 190 -2.94 -3.06 -22.56
N ARG A 191 -3.92 -3.91 -22.88
CA ARG A 191 -5.17 -4.04 -22.10
C ARG A 191 -4.87 -4.51 -20.67
N VAL A 192 -4.09 -5.56 -20.50
CA VAL A 192 -3.76 -6.11 -19.16
C VAL A 192 -2.96 -5.11 -18.33
N SER A 193 -1.94 -4.48 -18.91
CA SER A 193 -1.14 -3.48 -18.19
C SER A 193 -1.94 -2.23 -17.81
N SER A 194 -2.85 -1.78 -18.67
CA SER A 194 -3.76 -0.66 -18.38
C SER A 194 -4.77 -1.01 -17.28
N GLN A 195 -5.39 -2.18 -17.37
CA GLN A 195 -6.31 -2.68 -16.32
C GLN A 195 -5.61 -2.77 -14.97
N PHE A 196 -4.37 -3.30 -14.92
CA PHE A 196 -3.58 -3.30 -13.70
C PHE A 196 -3.33 -1.88 -13.18
N GLY A 197 -2.91 -0.96 -14.06
CA GLY A 197 -2.62 0.43 -13.70
C GLY A 197 -3.82 1.15 -13.07
N TYR A 198 -5.01 1.02 -13.66
CA TYR A 198 -6.23 1.62 -13.13
C TYR A 198 -6.75 0.93 -11.87
N ARG A 199 -6.71 -0.41 -11.80
CA ARG A 199 -7.10 -1.14 -10.57
C ARG A 199 -6.17 -0.81 -9.41
N PHE A 200 -4.87 -0.70 -9.66
CA PHE A 200 -3.91 -0.27 -8.65
C PHE A 200 -4.21 1.16 -8.18
N GLY A 201 -4.40 2.11 -9.11
CA GLY A 201 -4.76 3.48 -8.78
C GLY A 201 -6.07 3.59 -7.98
N TYR A 202 -7.06 2.77 -8.31
CA TYR A 202 -8.31 2.71 -7.56
C TYR A 202 -8.12 2.12 -6.17
N GLY A 203 -7.28 1.08 -6.05
CA GLY A 203 -6.85 0.54 -4.76
C GLY A 203 -6.13 1.59 -3.89
N LEU A 204 -5.36 2.51 -4.49
CA LEU A 204 -4.79 3.64 -3.74
C LEU A 204 -5.92 4.49 -3.16
N MET A 205 -6.87 4.94 -3.97
CA MET A 205 -8.02 5.74 -3.49
C MET A 205 -8.79 5.02 -2.38
N LEU A 206 -9.06 3.72 -2.53
CA LEU A 206 -9.71 2.89 -1.50
C LEU A 206 -8.85 2.68 -0.25
N SER A 207 -7.54 2.88 -0.32
CA SER A 207 -6.68 2.87 0.86
C SER A 207 -6.73 4.17 1.66
N LEU A 208 -7.03 5.31 1.00
CA LEU A 208 -6.96 6.64 1.62
C LEU A 208 -8.35 7.24 1.91
N GLY A 209 -9.27 7.18 0.96
CA GLY A 209 -10.61 7.76 1.05
C GLY A 209 -11.38 7.37 2.32
N PRO A 210 -11.47 6.08 2.67
CA PRO A 210 -12.15 5.65 3.89
C PRO A 210 -11.55 6.25 5.17
N ARG A 211 -10.22 6.44 5.22
CA ARG A 211 -9.53 7.03 6.38
C ARG A 211 -9.88 8.50 6.52
N ILE A 212 -9.87 9.24 5.42
CA ILE A 212 -10.27 10.65 5.43
C ILE A 212 -11.75 10.76 5.79
N ASN A 213 -12.63 9.93 5.20
CA ASN A 213 -14.05 9.90 5.55
C ASN A 213 -14.24 9.63 7.07
N ARG A 214 -13.57 8.61 7.62
CA ARG A 214 -13.58 8.33 9.06
C ARG A 214 -13.17 9.54 9.89
N CYS A 215 -12.09 10.21 9.48
CA CYS A 215 -11.61 11.42 10.13
C CYS A 215 -12.67 12.55 10.06
N LEU A 216 -13.27 12.80 8.90
CA LEU A 216 -14.30 13.82 8.72
C LEU A 216 -15.54 13.57 9.59
N ARG A 217 -15.97 12.31 9.76
CA ARG A 217 -17.10 11.95 10.64
C ARG A 217 -16.91 12.32 12.12
N ARG A 218 -15.68 12.64 12.54
CA ARG A 218 -15.40 13.16 13.89
C ARG A 218 -15.84 14.61 14.04
N PHE A 219 -15.74 15.38 12.96
CA PHE A 219 -16.00 16.83 12.93
C PHE A 219 -17.36 17.16 12.33
N ASP A 220 -17.90 16.25 11.52
CA ASP A 220 -19.16 16.40 10.81
C ASP A 220 -20.09 15.21 11.09
N LYS A 221 -21.32 15.52 11.49
CA LYS A 221 -22.37 14.54 11.81
C LYS A 221 -23.25 14.22 10.60
N ASP A 222 -22.89 14.69 9.41
CA ASP A 222 -23.63 14.41 8.18
C ASP A 222 -23.77 12.88 7.97
N PRO A 223 -25.00 12.34 7.96
CA PRO A 223 -25.24 10.92 7.72
C PRO A 223 -24.75 10.47 6.33
N ALA A 224 -24.58 11.38 5.36
CA ALA A 224 -24.02 11.05 4.05
C ALA A 224 -22.61 10.44 4.17
N LEU A 225 -21.79 10.89 5.12
CA LEU A 225 -20.44 10.35 5.31
C LEU A 225 -20.46 8.87 5.73
N VAL A 226 -21.48 8.43 6.47
CA VAL A 226 -21.66 7.01 6.83
C VAL A 226 -22.03 6.19 5.60
N LEU A 227 -22.97 6.69 4.78
CA LEU A 227 -23.37 6.02 3.54
C LEU A 227 -22.21 5.91 2.55
N GLU A 228 -21.40 6.96 2.44
CA GLU A 228 -20.18 6.95 1.63
C GLU A 228 -19.15 5.93 2.16
N SER A 229 -19.08 5.74 3.48
CA SER A 229 -18.25 4.68 4.09
C SER A 229 -18.68 3.29 3.65
N TYR A 230 -20.00 3.04 3.57
CA TYR A 230 -20.53 1.78 3.05
C TYR A 230 -20.25 1.62 1.56
N GLU A 231 -20.34 2.70 0.79
CA GLU A 231 -19.99 2.67 -0.63
C GLU A 231 -18.50 2.29 -0.83
N PHE A 232 -17.58 2.83 -0.02
CA PHE A 232 -16.18 2.37 -0.05
C PHE A 232 -16.04 0.88 0.25
N CYS A 233 -16.83 0.35 1.19
CA CYS A 233 -16.85 -1.08 1.53
C CYS A 233 -17.30 -1.93 0.34
N ASP A 234 -18.41 -1.56 -0.29
CA ASP A 234 -18.93 -2.24 -1.46
C ASP A 234 -17.94 -2.22 -2.62
N GLN A 235 -17.36 -1.05 -2.89
CA GLN A 235 -16.38 -0.84 -3.94
C GLN A 235 -15.11 -1.66 -3.72
N ALA A 236 -14.62 -1.76 -2.47
CA ALA A 236 -13.45 -2.55 -2.13
C ALA A 236 -13.67 -4.05 -2.37
N ILE A 237 -14.85 -4.56 -2.02
CA ILE A 237 -15.22 -5.97 -2.28
C ILE A 237 -15.28 -6.23 -3.79
N VAL A 238 -15.90 -5.33 -4.56
CA VAL A 238 -15.99 -5.46 -6.02
C VAL A 238 -14.60 -5.47 -6.65
N LEU A 239 -13.75 -4.50 -6.32
CA LEU A 239 -12.40 -4.42 -6.86
C LEU A 239 -11.57 -5.65 -6.48
N GLY A 240 -11.66 -6.12 -5.24
CA GLY A 240 -10.87 -7.26 -4.79
C GLY A 240 -11.29 -8.55 -5.49
N ARG A 241 -12.59 -8.75 -5.74
CA ARG A 241 -13.08 -9.85 -6.58
C ARG A 241 -12.54 -9.79 -8.01
N GLN A 242 -12.50 -8.61 -8.62
CA GLN A 242 -11.92 -8.41 -9.96
C GLN A 242 -10.42 -8.73 -10.02
N CYS A 243 -9.72 -8.64 -8.89
CA CYS A 243 -8.30 -8.94 -8.78
C CYS A 243 -7.99 -10.42 -8.51
N LEU A 244 -8.99 -11.27 -8.24
CA LEU A 244 -8.76 -12.69 -7.95
C LEU A 244 -8.04 -13.42 -9.10
N GLY A 245 -8.39 -13.11 -10.35
CA GLY A 245 -7.81 -13.76 -11.53
C GLY A 245 -6.38 -13.36 -11.87
N VAL A 246 -5.79 -12.39 -11.16
CA VAL A 246 -4.41 -11.92 -11.39
C VAL A 246 -3.49 -12.15 -10.20
N ARG A 247 -3.93 -12.99 -9.25
CA ARG A 247 -3.16 -13.38 -8.07
C ARG A 247 -1.97 -14.30 -8.41
N PRO A 248 -0.91 -14.30 -7.58
CA PRO A 248 -0.69 -13.40 -6.46
C PRO A 248 -0.10 -12.03 -6.89
N PHE A 249 0.68 -12.01 -7.97
CA PHE A 249 1.54 -10.86 -8.31
C PHE A 249 0.78 -9.62 -8.81
N GLY A 250 -0.32 -9.80 -9.55
CA GLY A 250 -1.15 -8.70 -10.02
C GLY A 250 -2.13 -8.15 -8.98
N ALA A 251 -2.14 -8.70 -7.78
CA ALA A 251 -3.10 -8.36 -6.73
C ALA A 251 -2.47 -8.09 -5.34
N GLY A 252 -1.14 -8.01 -5.23
CA GLY A 252 -0.46 -7.81 -3.94
C GLY A 252 -0.83 -6.50 -3.20
N PHE A 253 -1.43 -5.53 -3.89
CA PHE A 253 -1.95 -4.30 -3.27
C PHE A 253 -3.33 -4.48 -2.62
N VAL A 254 -4.06 -5.55 -2.95
CA VAL A 254 -5.45 -5.74 -2.52
C VAL A 254 -5.62 -5.81 -1.00
N PRO A 255 -4.82 -6.62 -0.27
CA PRO A 255 -4.93 -6.67 1.18
C PRO A 255 -4.73 -5.29 1.83
N THR A 256 -3.97 -4.39 1.21
CA THR A 256 -3.69 -3.06 1.78
C THR A 256 -4.95 -2.21 1.87
N TYR A 257 -5.74 -2.12 0.80
CA TYR A 257 -6.97 -1.32 0.85
C TYR A 257 -8.09 -2.04 1.60
N LEU A 258 -8.19 -3.37 1.55
CA LEU A 258 -9.20 -4.12 2.29
C LEU A 258 -9.07 -3.88 3.80
N LYS A 259 -7.85 -3.97 4.33
CA LYS A 259 -7.57 -3.63 5.74
C LYS A 259 -7.90 -2.17 6.07
N SER A 260 -7.62 -1.25 5.15
CA SER A 260 -7.90 0.17 5.35
C SER A 260 -9.40 0.45 5.44
N VAL A 261 -10.17 -0.13 4.54
CA VAL A 261 -11.63 -0.04 4.49
C VAL A 261 -12.22 -0.64 5.76
N TRP A 262 -11.84 -1.86 6.13
CA TRP A 262 -12.25 -2.51 7.38
C TRP A 262 -12.02 -1.62 8.60
N ALA A 263 -10.81 -1.09 8.76
CA ALA A 263 -10.47 -0.24 9.90
C ALA A 263 -11.25 1.10 9.91
N SER A 264 -11.74 1.53 8.75
CA SER A 264 -12.40 2.83 8.58
C SER A 264 -13.93 2.76 8.59
N THR A 265 -14.53 1.59 8.37
CA THR A 265 -15.99 1.41 8.41
C THR A 265 -16.50 1.62 9.85
N PRO A 266 -17.57 2.41 10.07
CA PRO A 266 -18.01 2.77 11.41
C PRO A 266 -18.47 1.55 12.23
N ASP A 267 -19.13 0.60 11.59
CA ASP A 267 -19.69 -0.62 12.16
C ASP A 267 -19.20 -1.87 11.40
N GLU A 268 -19.82 -3.02 11.66
CA GLU A 268 -19.47 -4.30 11.05
C GLU A 268 -20.05 -4.50 9.65
N TYR A 269 -20.45 -3.42 8.95
CA TYR A 269 -21.04 -3.50 7.62
C TYR A 269 -20.14 -4.29 6.66
N ARG A 270 -20.66 -5.45 6.24
CA ARG A 270 -20.03 -6.39 5.30
C ARG A 270 -18.66 -6.95 5.76
N TYR A 271 -18.39 -6.93 7.06
CA TYR A 271 -17.20 -7.57 7.63
C TYR A 271 -17.06 -9.05 7.22
N PRO A 272 -18.12 -9.88 7.22
CA PRO A 272 -18.00 -11.27 6.77
C PRO A 272 -17.45 -11.41 5.33
N GLU A 273 -17.87 -10.53 4.40
CA GLU A 273 -17.36 -10.57 3.03
C GLU A 273 -15.94 -10.03 2.90
N LEU A 274 -15.60 -8.95 3.61
CA LEU A 274 -14.23 -8.43 3.65
C LEU A 274 -13.27 -9.47 4.23
N GLN A 275 -13.68 -10.16 5.31
CA GLN A 275 -12.91 -11.21 5.95
C GLN A 275 -12.69 -12.37 4.99
N THR A 276 -13.75 -12.90 4.40
CA THR A 276 -13.66 -13.98 3.40
C THR A 276 -12.69 -13.62 2.29
N LEU A 277 -12.74 -12.37 1.81
CA LEU A 277 -11.85 -11.92 0.74
C LEU A 277 -10.40 -11.77 1.21
N MET A 278 -10.16 -11.23 2.41
CA MET A 278 -8.81 -11.14 2.99
C MET A 278 -8.20 -12.53 3.22
N GLU A 279 -8.97 -13.47 3.78
CA GLU A 279 -8.56 -14.88 3.95
C GLU A 279 -8.26 -15.55 2.61
N GLU A 280 -9.05 -15.23 1.58
CA GLU A 280 -8.82 -15.72 0.23
C GLU A 280 -7.46 -15.23 -0.32
N PHE A 281 -7.12 -13.95 -0.16
CA PHE A 281 -5.78 -13.42 -0.51
C PHE A 281 -4.67 -13.93 0.41
N GLU A 282 -4.97 -14.29 1.66
CA GLU A 282 -4.00 -14.87 2.58
C GLU A 282 -3.52 -16.26 2.15
N LYS A 283 -4.31 -16.99 1.33
CA LYS A 283 -3.85 -18.26 0.74
C LYS A 283 -2.57 -18.11 -0.08
N ASP A 284 -2.29 -16.93 -0.62
CA ASP A 284 -1.06 -16.63 -1.36
C ASP A 284 0.16 -16.48 -0.42
N PHE A 285 -0.09 -16.06 0.83
CA PHE A 285 0.90 -15.74 1.85
C PHE A 285 0.40 -16.21 3.23
N GLN A 286 0.41 -17.53 3.45
CA GLN A 286 -0.17 -18.14 4.64
C GLN A 286 0.43 -17.56 5.94
N GLY A 287 -0.43 -17.25 6.91
CA GLY A 287 -0.04 -16.82 8.26
C GLY A 287 0.33 -15.35 8.38
N VAL A 288 0.09 -14.55 7.33
CA VAL A 288 0.23 -13.09 7.41
C VAL A 288 -0.82 -12.48 8.34
N GLY A 289 -2.01 -13.08 8.47
CA GLY A 289 -3.08 -12.61 9.34
C GLY A 289 -3.62 -11.25 8.91
N TYR A 290 -4.23 -11.17 7.72
CA TYR A 290 -4.70 -9.89 7.20
C TYR A 290 -5.84 -9.28 8.02
N VAL A 291 -6.72 -10.12 8.58
CA VAL A 291 -7.84 -9.70 9.43
C VAL A 291 -7.30 -9.09 10.72
N GLU A 292 -6.38 -9.75 11.40
CA GLU A 292 -5.77 -9.28 12.65
C GLU A 292 -4.99 -7.98 12.43
N GLN A 293 -4.36 -7.82 11.27
CA GLN A 293 -3.74 -6.54 10.89
C GLN A 293 -4.78 -5.43 10.69
N ALA A 294 -5.96 -5.73 10.12
CA ALA A 294 -7.04 -4.76 9.96
C ALA A 294 -7.57 -4.30 11.33
N GLU A 295 -7.76 -5.24 12.25
CA GLU A 295 -8.16 -4.97 13.64
C GLU A 295 -7.12 -4.12 14.37
N TRP A 296 -5.83 -4.46 14.22
CA TRP A 296 -4.75 -3.65 14.79
C TRP A 296 -4.75 -2.22 14.25
N ILE A 297 -4.93 -2.04 12.94
CA ILE A 297 -5.03 -0.69 12.32
C ILE A 297 -6.22 0.07 12.91
N ARG A 298 -7.38 -0.59 13.07
CA ARG A 298 -8.56 0.02 13.70
C ARG A 298 -8.24 0.51 15.11
N THR A 299 -7.62 -0.33 15.94
CA THR A 299 -7.19 0.04 17.30
C THR A 299 -6.22 1.23 17.29
N GLN A 300 -5.31 1.32 16.32
CA GLN A 300 -4.43 2.48 16.19
C GLN A 300 -5.23 3.75 15.85
N PHE A 301 -6.20 3.68 14.95
CA PHE A 301 -7.09 4.80 14.66
C PHE A 301 -7.87 5.23 15.90
N ASP A 302 -8.50 4.28 16.60
CA ASP A 302 -9.25 4.57 17.83
C ASP A 302 -8.35 5.22 18.90
N THR A 303 -7.10 4.77 19.04
CA THR A 303 -6.13 5.35 19.99
C THR A 303 -5.71 6.76 19.62
N MET A 304 -5.41 7.01 18.34
CA MET A 304 -5.10 8.37 17.85
C MET A 304 -6.29 9.32 17.96
N GLU A 305 -7.51 8.78 17.91
CA GLU A 305 -8.75 9.53 18.01
C GLU A 305 -9.17 9.81 19.47
N GLY A 306 -8.90 8.89 20.40
CA GLY A 306 -9.25 9.00 21.82
C GLY A 306 -8.17 9.63 22.73
N GLY A 307 -6.97 9.90 22.20
CA GLY A 307 -5.90 10.64 22.87
C GLY A 307 -5.93 12.16 22.65
N LEU A 308 -6.99 12.65 21.99
CA LEU A 308 -7.35 14.06 21.79
C LEU A 308 -8.56 14.38 22.69
#